data_AF-A0A2Z3KLH4-F1
#
_entry.id   AF-A0A2Z3KLH4-F1
#
_cell.length_a   1.000
_cell.length_b   1.000
_cell.length_c   1.000
_cell.angle_alpha   90.00
_cell.angle_beta   90.00
_cell.angle_gamma   90.00
#
_symmetry.space_group_name_H-M   'P 1'
#
loop_
_entity.id
_entity.type
_entity.pdbx_description
1 polymer ?
#
loop_
_entity_poly.entity_id
_entity_poly.type
_entity_poly.pdbx_seq_one_letter_code
_entity_poly.pdbx_strand_id
1 'polypeptide(L)'
;MKAYYLSVEGRDEAGGVIVFAENYNQAIGNWDCELEYERWIDRRCKRSPEFDGMENASHYEMTLKQWHEGWWFDTEVRCPWEGEATDEDFKKWYEKEYQND
;
A
#
# COMPACT_ATOMS: atom_id res chain seq x y z
N MET A 1 6.48 8.04 -12.48
CA MET A 1 5.03 7.95 -12.78
C MET A 1 4.25 8.66 -11.67
N LYS A 2 2.90 8.69 -11.69
CA LYS A 2 2.09 9.17 -10.55
C LYS A 2 1.54 7.97 -9.78
N ALA A 3 1.53 8.05 -8.45
CA ALA A 3 0.99 7.02 -7.58
C ALA A 3 -0.52 7.19 -7.31
N TYR A 4 -1.25 6.09 -7.33
CA TYR A 4 -2.68 6.05 -7.07
C TYR A 4 -2.98 4.95 -6.07
N TYR A 5 -3.81 5.26 -5.08
CA TYR A 5 -4.36 4.29 -4.15
C TYR A 5 -5.64 3.70 -4.75
N LEU A 6 -5.62 2.40 -5.02
CA LEU A 6 -6.78 1.63 -5.42
C LEU A 6 -7.40 0.96 -4.19
N SER A 7 -8.73 1.04 -4.06
CA SER A 7 -9.49 0.42 -2.97
C SER A 7 -10.91 0.07 -3.43
N VAL A 8 -11.61 -0.75 -2.66
CA VAL A 8 -12.99 -1.15 -2.96
C VAL A 8 -13.94 -0.55 -1.93
N GLU A 9 -14.97 0.14 -2.41
CA GLU A 9 -15.98 0.77 -1.54
C GLU A 9 -16.66 -0.27 -0.65
N GLY A 10 -16.76 0.02 0.64
CA GLY A 10 -17.38 -0.87 1.63
C GLY A 10 -16.49 -2.05 2.04
N ARG A 11 -15.23 -2.10 1.59
CA ARG A 11 -14.24 -3.12 1.99
C ARG A 11 -12.98 -2.47 2.58
N ASP A 12 -13.18 -1.54 3.52
CA ASP A 12 -12.06 -0.82 4.17
C ASP A 12 -11.09 -1.77 4.88
N GLU A 13 -11.60 -2.90 5.39
CA GLU A 13 -10.80 -3.98 6.02
C GLU A 13 -9.90 -4.73 5.03
N ALA A 14 -10.24 -4.74 3.73
CA ALA A 14 -9.38 -5.32 2.70
C ALA A 14 -8.22 -4.39 2.31
N GLY A 15 -8.23 -3.15 2.81
CA GLY A 15 -7.21 -2.16 2.52
C GLY A 15 -7.20 -1.73 1.06
N GLY A 16 -6.00 -1.57 0.51
CA GLY A 16 -5.81 -1.13 -0.86
C GLY A 16 -4.36 -1.24 -1.31
N VAL A 17 -4.12 -0.89 -2.57
CA VAL A 17 -2.80 -1.00 -3.20
C VAL A 17 -2.38 0.31 -3.85
N ILE A 18 -1.08 0.61 -3.78
CA ILE A 18 -0.48 1.70 -4.55
C ILE A 18 -0.12 1.19 -5.94
N VAL A 19 -0.64 1.83 -6.97
CA VAL A 19 -0.26 1.59 -8.38
C VAL A 19 0.33 2.83 -9.01
N PHE A 20 1.19 2.64 -10.01
CA PHE A 20 1.84 3.73 -10.72
C PHE A 20 1.27 3.85 -12.14
N ALA A 21 0.83 5.06 -12.52
CA ALA A 21 0.27 5.34 -13.84
C ALA A 21 0.54 6.78 -14.28
N GLU A 22 0.35 7.11 -15.56
CA GLU A 22 0.50 8.51 -16.02
C GLU A 22 -0.67 9.40 -15.57
N ASN A 23 -1.86 8.81 -15.48
CA ASN A 23 -3.11 9.50 -15.16
C ASN A 23 -4.13 8.56 -14.49
N TYR A 24 -5.20 9.15 -13.94
CA TYR A 24 -6.28 8.43 -13.26
C TYR A 24 -6.91 7.33 -14.14
N ASN A 25 -7.17 7.62 -15.42
CA ASN A 25 -7.84 6.68 -16.33
C ASN A 25 -7.01 5.41 -16.56
N GLN A 26 -5.69 5.54 -16.67
CA GLN A 26 -4.79 4.38 -16.73
C GLN A 26 -4.80 3.60 -15.41
N ALA A 27 -4.73 4.28 -14.26
CA ALA A 27 -4.72 3.62 -12.94
C ALA A 27 -6.01 2.82 -12.68
N ILE A 28 -7.18 3.42 -12.89
CA ILE A 28 -8.46 2.73 -12.65
C ILE A 28 -8.78 1.71 -13.77
N GLY A 29 -8.36 1.99 -15.01
CA GLY A 29 -8.65 1.16 -16.18
C GLY A 29 -7.87 -0.16 -16.17
N ASN A 30 -6.62 -0.13 -15.69
CA ASN A 30 -5.77 -1.30 -15.55
C ASN A 30 -5.82 -1.82 -14.11
N TRP A 31 -7.01 -2.25 -13.67
CA TRP A 31 -7.20 -2.86 -12.35
C TRP A 31 -6.61 -4.28 -12.34
N ASP A 32 -5.29 -4.35 -12.31
CA ASP A 32 -4.50 -5.57 -12.25
C ASP A 32 -3.89 -5.70 -10.85
N CYS A 33 -4.77 -5.85 -9.86
CA CYS A 33 -4.40 -6.04 -8.47
C CYS A 33 -5.34 -7.04 -7.81
N GLU A 34 -4.92 -7.58 -6.67
CA GLU A 34 -5.62 -8.65 -5.95
C GLU A 34 -6.91 -8.20 -5.24
N LEU A 35 -7.28 -6.92 -5.35
CA LEU A 35 -8.50 -6.39 -4.75
C LEU A 35 -9.74 -6.89 -5.48
N GLU A 36 -10.46 -7.80 -4.84
CA GLU A 36 -11.75 -8.30 -5.32
C GLU A 36 -12.86 -7.26 -5.16
N TYR A 37 -13.63 -7.05 -6.23
CA TYR A 37 -14.80 -6.18 -6.24
C TYR A 37 -16.00 -6.91 -6.86
N GLU A 38 -17.20 -6.65 -6.34
CA GLU A 38 -18.43 -7.27 -6.84
C GLU A 38 -18.99 -6.53 -8.06
N ARG A 39 -18.89 -5.19 -8.05
CA ARG A 39 -19.37 -4.36 -9.15
C ARG A 39 -18.28 -3.39 -9.58
N TRP A 40 -18.25 -3.12 -10.89
CA TRP A 40 -17.33 -2.15 -11.47
C TRP A 40 -17.37 -0.77 -10.77
N ILE A 41 -18.56 -0.37 -10.30
CA ILE A 41 -18.80 0.91 -9.63
C ILE A 41 -18.19 0.98 -8.22
N ASP A 42 -17.84 -0.15 -7.61
CA ASP A 42 -17.31 -0.19 -6.24
C ASP A 42 -15.82 0.16 -6.24
N ARG A 43 -15.16 0.16 -7.40
CA ARG A 43 -13.74 0.50 -7.51
C ARG A 43 -13.52 1.97 -7.20
N ARG A 44 -12.52 2.24 -6.38
CA ARG A 44 -12.09 3.58 -5.99
C ARG A 44 -10.63 3.76 -6.37
N CYS A 45 -10.31 4.96 -6.84
CA CYS A 45 -8.96 5.37 -7.17
C CYS A 45 -8.75 6.79 -6.66
N LYS A 46 -7.70 6.99 -5.87
CA LYS A 46 -7.34 8.29 -5.30
C LYS A 46 -5.88 8.57 -5.62
N ARG A 47 -5.52 9.84 -5.86
CA ARG A 47 -4.11 10.23 -5.95
C ARG A 47 -3.43 10.08 -4.60
N SER A 48 -2.23 9.50 -4.61
CA SER A 48 -1.33 9.33 -3.46
C SER A 48 0.02 9.98 -3.77
N PRO A 49 0.09 11.31 -3.89
CA PRO A 49 1.33 12.01 -4.29
C PRO A 49 2.51 11.75 -3.37
N GLU A 50 2.27 11.36 -2.12
CA GLU A 50 3.28 10.97 -1.13
C GLU A 50 4.11 9.75 -1.56
N PHE A 51 3.65 8.97 -2.54
CA PHE A 51 4.37 7.83 -3.13
C PHE A 51 4.92 8.11 -4.54
N ASP A 52 4.77 9.33 -5.09
CA ASP A 52 5.28 9.64 -6.43
C ASP A 52 6.80 9.42 -6.52
N GLY A 53 7.27 8.79 -7.61
CA GLY A 53 8.68 8.48 -7.84
C GLY A 53 9.16 7.15 -7.26
N MET A 54 8.28 6.40 -6.57
CA MET A 54 8.60 5.10 -5.98
C MET A 54 8.29 3.90 -6.89
N GLU A 55 8.10 4.10 -8.20
CA GLU A 55 7.77 3.01 -9.14
C GLU A 55 8.82 1.89 -9.22
N ASN A 56 10.05 2.15 -8.80
CA ASN A 56 11.15 1.18 -8.76
C ASN A 56 11.63 0.89 -7.32
N ALA A 57 10.88 1.35 -6.31
CA ALA A 57 11.21 1.08 -4.92
C ALA A 57 11.11 -0.42 -4.63
N SER A 58 12.01 -0.91 -3.77
CA SER A 58 11.92 -2.25 -3.23
C SER A 58 10.66 -2.41 -2.36
N HIS A 59 10.25 -3.66 -2.11
CA HIS A 59 9.13 -3.94 -1.21
C HIS A 59 9.34 -3.30 0.18
N TYR A 60 10.58 -3.32 0.69
CA TYR A 60 10.93 -2.68 1.96
C TYR A 60 10.72 -1.16 1.94
N GLU A 61 11.23 -0.47 0.92
CA GLU A 61 11.09 0.98 0.80
C GLU A 61 9.62 1.41 0.68
N MET A 62 8.82 0.65 -0.09
CA MET A 62 7.37 0.88 -0.17
C MET A 62 6.67 0.66 1.17
N THR A 63 6.97 -0.44 1.85
CA THR A 63 6.36 -0.82 3.13
C THR A 63 6.73 0.18 4.24
N LEU A 64 7.99 0.62 4.28
CA LEU A 64 8.44 1.67 5.20
C LEU A 64 7.72 2.99 4.96
N LYS A 65 7.53 3.39 3.70
CA LYS A 65 6.77 4.60 3.37
C LYS A 65 5.30 4.47 3.77
N GLN A 66 4.66 3.34 3.50
CA GLN A 66 3.29 3.07 3.94
C GLN A 66 3.15 3.19 5.46
N TRP A 67 4.10 2.64 6.20
CA TRP A 67 4.15 2.78 7.65
C TRP A 67 4.23 4.24 8.11
N HIS A 68 5.12 5.05 7.53
CA HIS A 68 5.21 6.49 7.80
C HIS A 68 3.93 7.27 7.44
N GLU A 69 3.16 6.80 6.45
CA GLU A 69 1.86 7.37 6.09
C GLU A 69 0.71 6.81 6.96
N GLY A 70 1.02 6.06 8.01
CA GLY A 70 0.04 5.57 9.00
C GLY A 70 -0.75 4.34 8.57
N TRP A 71 -0.23 3.56 7.61
CA TRP A 71 -0.88 2.33 7.18
C TRP A 71 -0.80 1.27 8.28
N TRP A 72 -1.84 0.44 8.34
CA TRP A 72 -1.87 -0.75 9.17
C TRP A 72 -1.63 -1.98 8.29
N PHE A 73 -1.01 -3.01 8.86
CA PHE A 73 -0.66 -4.23 8.16
C PHE A 73 -1.32 -5.42 8.89
N ASP A 74 -2.07 -6.22 8.14
CA ASP A 74 -2.68 -7.45 8.65
C ASP A 74 -1.67 -8.59 8.55
N THR A 75 -0.81 -8.70 9.56
CA THR A 75 0.37 -9.58 9.57
C THR A 75 0.41 -10.44 10.82
N GLU A 76 1.12 -11.58 10.78
CA GLU A 76 1.22 -12.48 11.93
C GLU A 76 1.94 -11.81 13.10
N VAL A 77 3.02 -11.08 12.79
CA VAL A 77 3.73 -10.26 13.78
C VAL A 77 3.11 -8.87 13.78
N ARG A 78 2.73 -8.38 14.97
CA ARG A 78 2.18 -7.03 15.13
C ARG A 78 3.20 -5.98 14.69
N CYS A 79 2.85 -5.20 13.67
CA CYS A 79 3.61 -4.03 13.22
C CYS A 79 3.75 -3.00 14.35
N PRO A 80 4.96 -2.44 14.57
CA PRO A 80 5.14 -1.35 15.52
C PRO A 80 4.39 -0.09 15.06
N TRP A 81 4.02 0.78 16.00
CA TRP A 81 3.30 2.01 15.70
C TRP A 81 4.26 3.14 15.29
N GLU A 82 3.99 3.83 14.18
CA GLU A 82 4.83 4.89 13.61
C GLU A 82 5.15 6.01 14.61
N GLY A 83 4.14 6.44 15.39
CA GLY A 83 4.32 7.51 16.36
C GLY A 83 5.10 7.13 17.63
N GLU A 84 5.48 5.87 17.80
CA GLU A 84 6.14 5.35 19.01
C GLU A 84 7.44 4.59 18.74
N ALA A 85 7.63 4.09 17.51
CA ALA A 85 8.75 3.24 17.16
C ALA A 85 9.68 3.91 16.13
N THR A 86 10.89 3.37 16.01
CA THR A 86 11.89 3.87 15.07
C THR A 86 11.90 3.06 13.78
N ASP A 87 12.49 3.61 12.70
CA ASP A 87 12.75 2.87 11.45
C ASP A 87 13.54 1.57 11.71
N GLU A 88 14.44 1.55 12.72
CA GLU A 88 15.18 0.34 13.10
C GLU A 88 14.25 -0.73 13.70
N ASP A 89 13.26 -0.32 14.49
CA ASP A 89 12.27 -1.23 15.06
C ASP A 89 11.33 -1.76 13.98
N PHE A 90 10.91 -0.89 13.06
CA PHE A 90 10.14 -1.29 11.88
C PHE A 90 10.92 -2.27 11.01
N LYS A 91 12.21 -2.02 10.76
CA LYS A 91 13.06 -2.92 9.98
C LYS A 91 13.15 -4.31 10.60
N LYS A 92 13.35 -4.41 11.92
CA LYS A 92 13.36 -5.70 12.64
C LYS A 92 12.04 -6.44 12.53
N TRP A 93 10.91 -5.72 12.54
CA TRP A 93 9.60 -6.29 12.30
C TRP A 93 9.47 -6.80 10.86
N TYR A 94 9.83 -5.97 9.88
CA TYR A 94 9.78 -6.30 8.47
C TYR A 94 10.60 -7.56 8.13
N GLU A 95 11.82 -7.66 8.65
CA GLU A 95 12.68 -8.84 8.45
C GLU A 95 12.03 -10.11 9.04
N LYS A 96 11.33 -10.01 10.16
CA LYS A 96 10.64 -11.18 10.76
C LYS A 96 9.42 -11.62 9.97
N GLU A 97 8.65 -10.67 9.44
CA GLU A 97 7.41 -10.95 8.72
C GLU A 97 7.67 -11.43 7.29
N TYR A 98 8.61 -10.79 6.58
CA TYR A 98 8.78 -10.98 5.13
C TYR A 98 10.07 -11.68 4.72
N GLN A 99 11.00 -11.98 5.63
CA GLN A 99 12.24 -12.71 5.31
C GLN A 99 12.34 -14.09 5.96
N ASN A 100 11.30 -14.57 6.64
CA ASN A 100 11.26 -15.94 7.22
C ASN A 100 10.52 -16.95 6.31
N ASP A 101 10.75 -16.87 4.99
CA ASP A 101 10.41 -17.94 4.03
C ASP A 101 11.66 -18.77 3.66
#